data_AF-A0A1Y2VBC3-F1
#
_entry.id   AF-A0A1Y2VBC3-F1
#
_cell.length_a   1.000
_cell.length_b   1.000
_cell.length_c   1.000
_cell.angle_alpha   90.00
_cell.angle_beta   90.00
_cell.angle_gamma   90.00
#
_symmetry.space_group_name_H-M   'P 1'
#
loop_
_entity.id
_entity.type
_entity.pdbx_description
1 polymer ?
#
loop_
_entity_poly.entity_id
_entity_poly.type
_entity_poly.pdbx_seq_one_letter_code
_entity_poly.pdbx_strand_id
1 'polypeptide(L)'
;MYSSILAILSLHSLAAASPIASSGLFRRTVTQLDQAAFEEAQQPDNTATKAFTGTQIRTSDGRCLFVDELSGDFRANLTPIQVAECGSTDGQGWDVITAGKHNNVEGSMLVVSTLTNACFNFDPRRASGNQVILFSCGGRADGGGEVTNSQLFPFNGTSGPLTFTPENDSQSCFTVKGNVVDIAPCDAANSDQQFSFDGAPAAGGNAPSTPTSQTETQVTATAIATVTTSSTASSPAATTDAAIGGIPNPTETVPVSRAGGVLQPTAVAEAQQRDDTATRAFTSVSIQAPNGQCLFIDPTAGDFRENLIPVSLVDCAGTPNEKFDVITAGKHNNAQDSALIVSSLTNGCISFDGRRPAGDTVTLFSCGGRAAGEGETNNGQLVPFTGGTSLVFAPESERNATCIVAGNGRLDSAPCANDGSQAFTILA
;
A
#
# COMPACT_ATOMS: atom_id res chain seq x y z
N MET A 1 -2.22 -23.29 87.28
CA MET A 1 -1.08 -23.08 86.36
C MET A 1 -1.45 -23.70 85.02
N TYR A 2 -2.10 -22.94 84.14
CA TYR A 2 -2.53 -23.42 82.82
C TYR A 2 -1.52 -22.95 81.77
N SER A 3 -0.92 -23.92 81.09
CA SER A 3 0.10 -23.73 80.07
C SER A 3 -0.52 -23.17 78.80
N SER A 4 -0.05 -22.01 78.35
CA SER A 4 -0.44 -21.37 77.10
C SER A 4 0.35 -22.01 75.94
N ILE A 5 -0.34 -22.62 74.99
CA ILE A 5 0.23 -23.07 73.72
C ILE A 5 -0.02 -21.95 72.69
N LEU A 6 1.04 -21.22 72.32
CA LEU A 6 1.04 -20.32 71.16
C LEU A 6 1.09 -21.16 69.88
N ALA A 7 0.06 -21.08 69.05
CA ALA A 7 0.09 -21.54 67.66
C ALA A 7 0.56 -20.38 66.77
N ILE A 8 1.73 -20.54 66.15
CA ILE A 8 2.27 -19.60 65.15
C ILE A 8 1.65 -19.96 63.79
N LEU A 9 0.74 -19.12 63.28
CA LEU A 9 0.30 -19.19 61.88
C LEU A 9 1.35 -18.51 60.99
N SER A 10 2.05 -19.31 60.19
CA SER A 10 2.93 -18.86 59.11
C SER A 10 2.11 -18.58 57.84
N LEU A 11 1.77 -17.30 57.62
CA LEU A 11 1.14 -16.82 56.40
C LEU A 11 2.19 -16.81 55.26
N HIS A 12 2.09 -17.78 54.36
CA HIS A 12 2.88 -17.83 53.12
C HIS A 12 2.25 -16.89 52.10
N SER A 13 2.90 -15.75 51.85
CA SER A 13 2.59 -14.89 50.70
C SER A 13 3.09 -15.56 49.42
N LEU A 14 2.22 -16.32 48.74
CA LEU A 14 2.45 -16.65 47.34
C LEU A 14 2.24 -15.37 46.52
N ALA A 15 3.34 -14.73 46.14
CA ALA A 15 3.34 -13.74 45.06
C ALA A 15 3.03 -14.48 43.75
N ALA A 16 1.76 -14.47 43.35
CA ALA A 16 1.38 -14.82 42.00
C ALA A 16 1.97 -13.75 41.07
N ALA A 17 3.04 -14.11 40.35
CA ALA A 17 3.52 -13.33 39.22
C ALA A 17 2.38 -13.32 38.18
N SER A 18 1.61 -12.24 38.18
CA SER A 18 0.69 -11.94 37.10
C SER A 18 1.54 -11.73 35.84
N PRO A 19 1.23 -12.38 34.70
CA PRO A 19 1.87 -12.01 33.46
C PRO A 19 1.51 -10.55 33.21
N ILE A 20 2.51 -9.67 33.23
CA ILE A 20 2.39 -8.32 32.71
C ILE A 20 2.08 -8.52 31.22
N ALA A 21 0.80 -8.46 30.87
CA ALA A 21 0.39 -8.26 29.51
C ALA A 21 0.99 -6.90 29.10
N SER A 22 2.05 -6.93 28.29
CA SER A 22 2.55 -5.74 27.59
C SER A 22 1.44 -5.27 26.66
N SER A 23 0.58 -4.43 27.21
CA SER A 23 -0.62 -3.91 26.59
C SER A 23 -0.21 -2.64 25.87
N GLY A 24 0.28 -2.73 24.65
CA GLY A 24 0.66 -1.50 23.97
C GLY A 24 1.32 -1.56 22.60
N LEU A 25 1.98 -2.65 22.24
CA LEU A 25 2.60 -2.76 20.92
C LEU A 25 1.63 -3.40 19.95
N PHE A 26 1.43 -2.77 18.79
CA PHE A 26 0.67 -3.38 17.70
C PHE A 26 1.31 -4.72 17.36
N ARG A 27 0.49 -5.78 17.27
CA ARG A 27 1.00 -7.09 16.89
C ARG A 27 1.61 -6.99 15.49
N ARG A 28 2.76 -7.64 15.31
CA ARG A 28 3.30 -7.93 13.98
C ARG A 28 2.20 -8.53 13.13
N THR A 29 1.97 -7.89 11.99
CA THR A 29 0.97 -8.32 10.99
C THR A 29 1.57 -9.42 10.13
N VAL A 30 2.87 -9.34 9.85
CA VAL A 30 3.63 -10.37 9.12
C VAL A 30 4.71 -10.99 10.01
N THR A 31 5.11 -12.23 9.74
CA THR A 31 6.20 -12.89 10.45
C THR A 31 7.58 -12.55 9.89
N GLN A 32 7.63 -12.14 8.62
CA GLN A 32 8.81 -11.66 7.91
C GLN A 32 8.38 -10.77 6.73
N LEU A 33 9.28 -9.91 6.27
CA LEU A 33 9.11 -9.16 5.03
C LEU A 33 9.39 -10.06 3.82
N ASP A 34 8.79 -9.73 2.68
CA ASP A 34 9.31 -10.14 1.39
C ASP A 34 10.43 -9.18 1.01
N GLN A 35 11.66 -9.68 1.03
CA GLN A 35 12.84 -8.82 0.90
C GLN A 35 12.87 -8.06 -0.43
N ALA A 36 12.50 -8.72 -1.55
CA ALA A 36 12.54 -8.08 -2.85
C ALA A 36 11.47 -6.99 -2.96
N ALA A 37 10.25 -7.29 -2.48
CA ALA A 37 9.16 -6.33 -2.49
C ALA A 37 9.40 -5.17 -1.52
N PHE A 38 10.00 -5.44 -0.35
CA PHE A 38 10.38 -4.41 0.62
C PHE A 38 11.45 -3.47 0.05
N GLU A 39 12.50 -4.03 -0.55
CA GLU A 39 13.54 -3.24 -1.21
C GLU A 39 12.93 -2.39 -2.31
N GLU A 40 12.16 -2.97 -3.24
CA GLU A 40 11.44 -2.24 -4.30
C GLU A 40 10.58 -1.10 -3.73
N ALA A 41 9.83 -1.36 -2.66
CA ALA A 41 8.88 -0.41 -2.11
C ALA A 41 9.51 0.70 -1.27
N GLN A 42 10.62 0.43 -0.58
CA GLN A 42 11.19 1.35 0.39
C GLN A 42 12.58 1.83 -0.02
N GLN A 43 12.64 2.41 -1.21
CA GLN A 43 13.86 2.94 -1.80
C GLN A 43 14.27 4.26 -1.12
N PRO A 44 15.56 4.41 -0.74
CA PRO A 44 16.05 5.67 -0.20
C PRO A 44 16.06 6.76 -1.29
N ASP A 45 15.69 7.99 -0.89
CA ASP A 45 15.85 9.16 -1.74
C ASP A 45 17.30 9.68 -1.68
N ASN A 46 18.11 9.29 -2.66
CA ASN A 46 19.52 9.69 -2.76
C ASN A 46 19.73 11.17 -3.12
N THR A 47 18.65 11.90 -3.41
CA THR A 47 18.70 13.36 -3.67
C THR A 47 18.27 14.19 -2.46
N ALA A 48 17.93 13.53 -1.35
CA ALA A 48 17.37 14.15 -0.17
C ALA A 48 18.34 15.11 0.54
N THR A 49 17.85 16.31 0.84
CA THR A 49 18.45 17.23 1.80
C THR A 49 17.80 17.03 3.16
N LYS A 50 18.58 16.56 4.13
CA LYS A 50 18.12 16.25 5.49
C LYS A 50 18.35 17.43 6.43
N ALA A 51 17.31 17.88 7.12
CA ALA A 51 17.39 18.83 8.23
C ALA A 51 17.75 18.13 9.56
N PHE A 52 17.34 16.87 9.73
CA PHE A 52 17.74 16.00 10.83
C PHE A 52 18.00 14.59 10.27
N THR A 53 18.95 13.89 10.85
CA THR A 53 19.32 12.52 10.45
C THR A 53 19.31 11.61 11.66
N GLY A 54 18.59 10.49 11.59
CA GLY A 54 18.49 9.51 12.68
C GLY A 54 18.05 10.10 14.02
N THR A 55 17.26 11.18 14.00
CA THR A 55 16.76 11.84 15.21
C THR A 55 15.63 11.01 15.82
N GLN A 56 15.45 11.09 17.14
CA GLN A 56 14.23 10.59 17.77
C GLN A 56 13.14 11.65 17.72
N ILE A 57 11.88 11.24 17.57
CA ILE A 57 10.74 12.15 17.70
C ILE A 57 10.11 11.89 19.07
N ARG A 58 10.20 12.87 19.97
CA ARG A 58 9.60 12.80 21.31
C ARG A 58 8.18 13.35 21.33
N THR A 59 7.33 12.67 22.08
CA THR A 59 6.01 13.16 22.50
C THR A 59 6.15 14.06 23.74
N SER A 60 5.13 14.87 24.02
CA SER A 60 5.13 15.80 25.16
C SER A 60 5.22 15.12 26.54
N ASP A 61 4.80 13.87 26.65
CA ASP A 61 4.94 13.03 27.86
C ASP A 61 6.34 12.38 27.98
N GLY A 62 7.26 12.69 27.07
CA GLY A 62 8.67 12.26 27.12
C GLY A 62 8.97 10.92 26.48
N ARG A 63 7.96 10.23 25.93
CA ARG A 63 8.11 8.99 25.14
C ARG A 63 8.56 9.28 23.71
N CYS A 64 8.88 8.25 22.94
CA CYS A 64 9.40 8.34 21.58
C CYS A 64 8.48 7.65 20.57
N LEU A 65 8.42 8.21 19.37
CA LEU A 65 7.83 7.53 18.23
C LEU A 65 8.70 6.36 17.80
N PHE A 66 8.04 5.23 17.55
CA PHE A 66 8.65 3.94 17.22
C PHE A 66 7.84 3.25 16.12
N VAL A 67 8.52 2.43 15.32
CA VAL A 67 7.88 1.50 14.38
C VAL A 67 8.48 0.11 14.48
N ASP A 68 7.60 -0.90 14.41
CA ASP A 68 7.98 -2.31 14.18
C ASP A 68 7.82 -2.57 12.68
N GLU A 69 8.92 -2.88 11.98
CA GLU A 69 8.93 -3.13 10.53
C GLU A 69 7.95 -4.23 10.09
N LEU A 70 7.61 -5.17 10.98
CA LEU A 70 6.71 -6.28 10.71
C LEU A 70 5.26 -6.00 11.08
N SER A 71 4.94 -4.79 11.55
CA SER A 71 3.57 -4.41 11.91
C SER A 71 2.73 -3.92 10.73
N GLY A 72 3.36 -3.66 9.58
CA GLY A 72 2.68 -3.37 8.30
C GLY A 72 2.44 -4.60 7.42
N ASP A 73 2.18 -4.36 6.13
CA ASP A 73 2.19 -5.41 5.12
C ASP A 73 3.62 -5.95 4.90
N PHE A 74 3.74 -7.02 4.13
CA PHE A 74 4.99 -7.68 3.74
C PHE A 74 6.08 -6.77 3.10
N ARG A 75 5.78 -5.51 2.76
CA ARG A 75 6.74 -4.47 2.28
C ARG A 75 6.98 -3.38 3.33
N ALA A 76 6.56 -3.60 4.57
CA ALA A 76 6.50 -2.59 5.63
C ALA A 76 5.63 -1.36 5.29
N ASN A 77 4.69 -1.47 4.34
CA ASN A 77 3.67 -0.45 4.11
C ASN A 77 2.52 -0.59 5.12
N LEU A 78 1.75 0.47 5.33
CA LEU A 78 0.65 0.48 6.29
C LEU A 78 1.10 0.20 7.73
N THR A 79 2.39 0.44 8.03
CA THR A 79 3.01 0.23 9.34
C THR A 79 2.52 1.30 10.31
N PRO A 80 1.84 0.97 11.41
CA PRO A 80 1.41 1.97 12.39
C PRO A 80 2.59 2.68 13.06
N ILE A 81 2.44 3.99 13.30
CA ILE A 81 3.41 4.75 14.11
C ILE A 81 3.00 4.62 15.58
N GLN A 82 3.89 4.06 16.38
CA GLN A 82 3.65 3.71 17.78
C GLN A 82 4.39 4.65 18.73
N VAL A 83 4.02 4.63 20.00
CA VAL A 83 4.64 5.40 21.08
C VAL A 83 5.16 4.46 22.15
N ALA A 84 6.46 4.53 22.45
CA ALA A 84 7.14 3.68 23.41
C ALA A 84 8.17 4.48 24.23
N GLU A 85 8.74 3.88 25.27
CA GLU A 85 9.86 4.48 26.00
C GLU A 85 11.04 4.77 25.06
N CYS A 86 11.67 5.92 25.24
CA CYS A 86 12.83 6.29 24.44
C CYS A 86 14.04 5.37 24.72
N GLY A 87 14.81 5.05 23.69
CA GLY A 87 15.99 4.18 23.78
C GLY A 87 15.67 2.69 23.65
N SER A 88 14.45 2.32 23.27
CA SER A 88 14.09 0.95 22.93
C SER A 88 14.47 0.62 21.48
N THR A 89 15.54 -0.18 21.28
CA THR A 89 15.95 -0.89 20.04
C THR A 89 15.83 -0.15 18.69
N ASP A 90 16.03 -0.86 17.57
CA ASP A 90 15.84 -0.35 16.21
C ASP A 90 14.42 0.21 16.01
N GLY A 91 14.22 1.20 15.13
CA GLY A 91 12.87 1.70 14.79
C GLY A 91 12.43 3.03 15.43
N GLN A 92 13.30 3.69 16.22
CA GLN A 92 13.07 5.04 16.76
C GLN A 92 13.83 6.16 16.01
N GLY A 93 14.60 5.81 14.97
CA GLY A 93 15.35 6.76 14.17
C GLY A 93 14.51 7.31 13.01
N TRP A 94 14.59 8.63 12.85
CA TRP A 94 13.85 9.38 11.83
C TRP A 94 14.77 10.35 11.09
N ASP A 95 14.64 10.39 9.77
CA ASP A 95 15.20 11.44 8.95
C ASP A 95 14.11 12.48 8.64
N VAL A 96 14.47 13.76 8.72
CA VAL A 96 13.60 14.87 8.35
C VAL A 96 14.13 15.49 7.06
N ILE A 97 13.44 15.27 5.96
CA ILE A 97 13.85 15.67 4.61
C ILE A 97 13.11 16.94 4.19
N THR A 98 13.85 17.97 3.78
CA THR A 98 13.32 19.29 3.38
C THR A 98 13.39 19.57 1.89
N ALA A 99 14.11 18.75 1.14
CA ALA A 99 14.12 18.74 -0.32
C ALA A 99 14.54 17.35 -0.83
N GLY A 100 14.13 16.95 -2.02
CA GLY A 100 14.50 15.69 -2.66
C GLY A 100 13.51 15.28 -3.75
N LYS A 101 13.65 14.08 -4.31
CA LYS A 101 12.71 13.48 -5.27
C LYS A 101 11.28 13.49 -4.70
N HIS A 102 11.13 13.16 -3.42
CA HIS A 102 9.82 13.04 -2.78
C HIS A 102 9.41 14.28 -1.95
N ASN A 103 10.20 15.36 -1.98
CA ASN A 103 9.82 16.65 -1.42
C ASN A 103 10.34 17.81 -2.28
N ASN A 104 9.45 18.46 -3.02
CA ASN A 104 9.75 19.63 -3.85
C ASN A 104 9.00 20.89 -3.38
N VAL A 105 8.45 20.88 -2.16
CA VAL A 105 7.64 21.95 -1.62
C VAL A 105 8.44 22.71 -0.55
N GLU A 106 8.70 23.99 -0.81
CA GLU A 106 9.40 24.85 0.13
C GLU A 106 8.59 25.04 1.41
N GLY A 107 9.26 24.98 2.56
CA GLY A 107 8.61 25.11 3.87
C GLY A 107 7.89 23.84 4.33
N SER A 108 8.06 22.73 3.62
CA SER A 108 7.52 21.42 3.99
C SER A 108 8.62 20.42 4.29
N MET A 109 8.30 19.43 5.11
CA MET A 109 9.15 18.28 5.39
C MET A 109 8.45 16.97 5.06
N LEU A 110 9.29 15.98 4.82
CA LEU A 110 8.96 14.57 4.76
C LEU A 110 9.66 13.88 5.93
N VAL A 111 8.94 13.08 6.71
CA VAL A 111 9.50 12.37 7.87
C VAL A 111 9.63 10.90 7.51
N VAL A 112 10.85 10.37 7.57
CA VAL A 112 11.22 9.06 7.03
C VAL A 112 11.80 8.17 8.12
N SER A 113 11.34 6.94 8.23
CA SER A 113 11.93 5.96 9.15
C SER A 113 13.32 5.57 8.67
N THR A 114 14.33 5.61 9.54
CA THR A 114 15.66 5.09 9.20
C THR A 114 15.73 3.57 9.21
N LEU A 115 14.72 2.89 9.77
CA LEU A 115 14.63 1.43 9.78
C LEU A 115 14.13 0.93 8.43
N THR A 116 13.05 1.54 7.92
CA THR A 116 12.37 1.03 6.72
C THR A 116 12.53 1.89 5.49
N ASN A 117 12.99 3.15 5.57
CA ASN A 117 12.88 4.18 4.52
C ASN A 117 11.44 4.58 4.14
N ALA A 118 10.42 4.12 4.89
CA ALA A 118 9.04 4.50 4.66
C ALA A 118 8.73 5.88 5.27
N CYS A 119 7.80 6.59 4.64
CA CYS A 119 7.41 7.95 4.97
C CYS A 119 6.15 8.01 5.85
N PHE A 120 6.07 8.98 6.76
CA PHE A 120 4.82 9.36 7.40
C PHE A 120 3.75 9.62 6.34
N ASN A 121 2.56 9.05 6.51
CA ASN A 121 1.45 9.20 5.59
C ASN A 121 0.11 9.29 6.33
N PHE A 122 -0.74 10.22 5.89
CA PHE A 122 -2.14 10.31 6.30
C PHE A 122 -3.09 9.91 5.17
N ASP A 123 -3.87 8.83 5.37
CA ASP A 123 -4.95 8.44 4.46
C ASP A 123 -6.32 8.61 5.13
N PRO A 124 -7.06 9.71 4.85
CA PRO A 124 -8.36 9.96 5.48
C PRO A 124 -9.41 8.92 5.14
N ARG A 125 -9.20 8.13 4.08
CA ARG A 125 -10.14 7.11 3.63
C ARG A 125 -10.04 5.83 4.48
N ARG A 126 -9.03 5.70 5.36
CA ARG A 126 -8.89 4.53 6.24
C ARG A 126 -9.76 4.68 7.49
N ALA A 127 -10.06 3.56 8.14
CA ALA A 127 -10.78 3.56 9.40
C ALA A 127 -10.00 4.33 10.49
N SER A 128 -10.72 5.01 11.38
CA SER A 128 -10.12 5.69 12.53
C SER A 128 -9.26 4.73 13.36
N GLY A 129 -8.15 5.21 13.90
CA GLY A 129 -7.12 4.37 14.54
C GLY A 129 -6.14 3.73 13.56
N ASN A 130 -6.29 3.99 12.25
CA ASN A 130 -5.48 3.40 11.19
C ASN A 130 -5.23 4.38 10.04
N GLN A 131 -5.36 5.68 10.28
CA GLN A 131 -5.24 6.71 9.23
C GLN A 131 -3.81 7.25 9.11
N VAL A 132 -3.06 7.21 10.22
CA VAL A 132 -1.66 7.61 10.30
C VAL A 132 -0.76 6.37 10.30
N ILE A 133 0.09 6.26 9.29
CA ILE A 133 0.90 5.06 9.00
C ILE A 133 2.22 5.45 8.34
N LEU A 134 3.17 4.52 8.27
CA LEU A 134 4.23 4.56 7.28
C LEU A 134 3.77 3.97 5.95
N PHE A 135 4.19 4.61 4.87
CA PHE A 135 3.97 4.16 3.51
C PHE A 135 5.16 4.56 2.65
N SER A 136 5.41 3.81 1.59
CA SER A 136 6.42 4.11 0.57
C SER A 136 6.40 5.58 0.20
N CYS A 137 7.58 6.21 0.31
CA CYS A 137 7.75 7.60 -0.08
C CYS A 137 7.40 7.76 -1.56
N GLY A 138 6.56 8.74 -1.87
CA GLY A 138 6.00 8.91 -3.22
C GLY A 138 4.52 8.51 -3.35
N GLY A 139 3.94 7.94 -2.28
CA GLY A 139 2.51 7.64 -2.19
C GLY A 139 2.04 6.42 -2.99
N ARG A 140 2.94 5.65 -3.60
CA ARG A 140 2.63 4.37 -4.27
C ARG A 140 3.26 3.22 -3.50
N ALA A 141 2.51 2.13 -3.35
CA ALA A 141 2.90 0.99 -2.51
C ALA A 141 4.15 0.23 -2.98
N ASP A 142 4.59 0.50 -4.20
CA ASP A 142 5.74 -0.11 -4.88
C ASP A 142 6.98 0.81 -4.86
N GLY A 143 6.98 1.88 -4.05
CA GLY A 143 8.10 2.82 -4.00
C GLY A 143 8.17 3.77 -5.21
N GLY A 144 7.22 3.65 -6.14
CA GLY A 144 7.03 4.59 -7.23
C GLY A 144 6.37 5.89 -6.78
N GLY A 145 6.11 6.74 -7.77
CA GLY A 145 5.47 8.03 -7.56
C GLY A 145 6.45 9.17 -7.29
N GLU A 146 5.84 10.33 -7.08
CA GLU A 146 6.48 11.63 -6.89
C GLU A 146 5.93 12.25 -5.60
N VAL A 147 6.07 13.56 -5.41
CA VAL A 147 5.56 14.26 -4.24
C VAL A 147 4.03 14.06 -4.05
N THR A 148 3.61 13.72 -2.83
CA THR A 148 2.20 13.59 -2.44
C THR A 148 1.91 14.41 -1.18
N ASN A 149 0.81 15.16 -1.18
CA ASN A 149 0.39 15.99 -0.06
C ASN A 149 -0.03 15.18 1.19
N SER A 150 -0.27 13.87 1.05
CA SER A 150 -0.54 12.98 2.18
C SER A 150 0.68 12.68 3.05
N GLN A 151 1.89 12.98 2.56
CA GLN A 151 3.16 12.70 3.22
C GLN A 151 3.94 13.96 3.60
N LEU A 152 3.47 15.13 3.20
CA LEU A 152 4.11 16.41 3.50
C LEU A 152 3.49 17.09 4.71
N PHE A 153 4.35 17.73 5.49
CA PHE A 153 4.01 18.45 6.71
C PHE A 153 4.72 19.81 6.72
N PRO A 154 4.07 20.90 7.18
CA PRO A 154 4.74 22.18 7.33
C PRO A 154 5.96 22.09 8.27
N PHE A 155 7.06 22.74 7.89
CA PHE A 155 8.30 22.75 8.64
C PHE A 155 8.97 24.12 8.62
N ASN A 156 9.26 24.63 9.82
CA ASN A 156 9.85 25.96 10.03
C ASN A 156 11.35 25.91 10.36
N GLY A 157 11.99 24.74 10.27
CA GLY A 157 13.42 24.59 10.57
C GLY A 157 13.77 24.38 12.04
N THR A 158 12.80 24.32 12.96
CA THR A 158 13.08 24.14 14.39
C THR A 158 12.98 22.67 14.83
N SER A 159 13.57 22.34 15.97
CA SER A 159 13.45 21.02 16.61
C SER A 159 12.13 20.82 17.38
N GLY A 160 11.19 21.76 17.28
CA GLY A 160 9.92 21.75 18.01
C GLY A 160 9.93 22.50 19.35
N PRO A 161 8.81 22.43 20.12
CA PRO A 161 7.60 21.64 19.82
C PRO A 161 6.94 22.03 18.50
N LEU A 162 6.52 21.03 17.72
CA LEU A 162 5.79 21.20 16.47
C LEU A 162 4.61 20.23 16.41
N THR A 163 3.71 20.48 15.46
CA THR A 163 2.58 19.61 15.17
C THR A 163 2.68 19.13 13.73
N PHE A 164 2.38 17.84 13.51
CA PHE A 164 2.31 17.28 12.17
C PHE A 164 0.89 17.46 11.61
N THR A 165 0.70 18.51 10.82
CA THR A 165 -0.51 18.75 10.02
C THR A 165 -0.25 18.25 8.59
N PRO A 166 -0.90 17.18 8.12
CA PRO A 166 -0.68 16.70 6.77
C PRO A 166 -1.27 17.67 5.74
N GLU A 167 -0.57 17.92 4.64
CA GLU A 167 -1.01 18.93 3.65
C GLU A 167 -2.33 18.58 2.94
N ASN A 168 -2.70 17.30 2.86
CA ASN A 168 -3.99 16.89 2.33
C ASN A 168 -5.17 17.14 3.29
N ASP A 169 -4.92 17.54 4.54
CA ASP A 169 -5.94 17.98 5.49
C ASP A 169 -5.39 18.95 6.55
N SER A 170 -5.44 20.24 6.22
CA SER A 170 -4.94 21.33 7.08
C SER A 170 -5.65 21.53 8.42
N GLN A 171 -6.80 20.87 8.65
CA GLN A 171 -7.56 21.00 9.90
C GLN A 171 -7.29 19.85 10.88
N SER A 172 -6.52 18.87 10.43
CA SER A 172 -6.23 17.65 11.16
C SER A 172 -4.76 17.61 11.57
N CYS A 173 -4.49 17.12 12.77
CA CYS A 173 -3.17 17.07 13.36
C CYS A 173 -2.92 15.67 13.91
N PHE A 174 -1.68 15.19 13.75
CA PHE A 174 -1.28 13.95 14.40
C PHE A 174 -1.42 14.10 15.91
N THR A 175 -1.96 13.09 16.56
CA THR A 175 -2.19 13.06 18.01
C THR A 175 -1.78 11.71 18.56
N VAL A 176 -1.20 11.69 19.75
CA VAL A 176 -1.04 10.46 20.51
C VAL A 176 -2.41 10.00 21.00
N LYS A 177 -2.72 8.71 20.79
CA LYS A 177 -3.96 8.07 21.25
C LYS A 177 -3.61 6.72 21.86
N GLY A 178 -3.35 6.73 23.17
CA GLY A 178 -2.78 5.58 23.88
C GLY A 178 -1.31 5.37 23.51
N ASN A 179 -1.00 4.28 22.80
CA ASN A 179 0.35 3.91 22.39
C ASN A 179 0.56 3.97 20.87
N VAL A 180 -0.31 4.68 20.16
CA VAL A 180 -0.15 4.98 18.73
C VAL A 180 -0.39 6.43 18.43
N VAL A 181 0.12 6.85 17.28
CA VAL A 181 -0.23 8.11 16.64
C VAL A 181 -1.43 7.87 15.73
N ASP A 182 -2.43 8.74 15.84
CA ASP A 182 -3.61 8.79 14.99
C ASP A 182 -3.88 10.26 14.62
N ILE A 183 -5.06 10.55 14.08
CA ILE A 183 -5.47 11.91 13.67
C ILE A 183 -6.56 12.48 14.60
N ALA A 184 -6.54 13.79 14.83
CA ALA A 184 -7.62 14.55 15.46
C ALA A 184 -7.67 15.99 14.92
N PRO A 185 -8.75 16.76 15.15
CA PRO A 185 -8.76 18.19 14.84
C PRO A 185 -7.60 18.92 15.53
N CYS A 186 -6.97 19.84 14.82
CA CYS A 186 -5.84 20.61 15.35
C CYS A 186 -6.24 21.46 16.55
N ASP A 187 -5.50 21.30 17.65
CA ASP A 187 -5.63 22.06 18.88
C ASP A 187 -4.24 22.36 19.44
N ALA A 188 -3.81 23.63 19.33
CA ALA A 188 -2.50 24.07 19.80
C ALA A 188 -2.32 23.95 21.33
N ALA A 189 -3.42 23.86 22.10
CA ALA A 189 -3.36 23.64 23.54
C ALA A 189 -3.22 22.15 23.90
N ASN A 190 -3.44 21.24 22.95
CA ASN A 190 -3.36 19.81 23.19
C ASN A 190 -1.91 19.33 23.14
N SER A 191 -1.37 18.90 24.28
CA SER A 191 -0.01 18.36 24.39
C SER A 191 0.17 17.05 23.62
N ASP A 192 -0.89 16.27 23.39
CA ASP A 192 -0.82 15.02 22.62
C ASP A 192 -0.55 15.26 21.12
N GLN A 193 -0.68 16.51 20.65
CA GLN A 193 -0.39 16.94 19.28
C GLN A 193 0.97 17.65 19.15
N GLN A 194 1.79 17.61 20.21
CA GLN A 194 3.10 18.25 20.24
C GLN A 194 4.21 17.22 20.21
N PHE A 195 5.10 17.37 19.24
CA PHE A 195 6.25 16.52 19.00
C PHE A 195 7.53 17.36 18.95
N SER A 196 8.67 16.76 19.24
CA SER A 196 9.98 17.42 19.14
C SER A 196 11.03 16.47 18.58
N PHE A 197 11.99 17.02 17.83
CA PHE A 197 13.13 16.29 17.30
C PHE A 197 14.30 16.35 18.28
N ASP A 198 14.79 15.18 18.69
CA ASP A 198 15.97 15.05 19.52
C ASP A 198 17.23 15.10 18.65
N GLY A 199 17.90 16.24 18.64
CA GLY A 199 19.19 16.37 17.96
C GLY A 199 19.49 17.80 17.55
N ALA A 200 20.77 18.04 17.26
CA ALA A 200 21.14 19.25 16.54
C ALA A 200 20.71 19.12 15.07
N PRO A 201 20.22 20.19 14.43
CA PRO A 201 19.95 20.17 12.99
C PRO A 201 21.21 19.73 12.23
N ALA A 202 21.04 18.90 11.22
CA ALA A 202 22.11 18.46 10.34
C ALA A 202 22.81 19.71 9.77
N ALA A 203 24.13 19.78 9.95
CA ALA A 203 24.91 20.92 9.49
C ALA A 203 24.73 21.07 7.97
N GLY A 204 24.11 22.16 7.53
CA GLY A 204 23.93 22.48 6.12
C GLY A 204 25.29 22.60 5.45
N GLY A 205 25.64 21.63 4.60
CA GLY A 205 26.89 21.62 3.86
C GLY A 205 27.01 20.44 2.91
N ASN A 206 26.88 20.70 1.61
CA ASN A 206 27.34 19.80 0.56
C ASN A 206 28.83 19.50 0.77
N ALA A 207 29.18 18.27 1.15
CA ALA A 207 30.49 17.69 0.92
C ALA A 207 30.38 16.15 0.87
N PRO A 208 31.03 15.46 -0.08
CA PRO A 208 31.00 14.01 -0.17
C PRO A 208 31.79 13.42 1.01
N SER A 209 31.13 12.54 1.76
CA SER A 209 31.72 11.77 2.85
C SER A 209 32.83 10.87 2.30
N THR A 210 34.05 11.18 2.67
CA THR A 210 35.20 10.27 2.54
C THR A 210 35.12 9.26 3.69
N PRO A 211 35.21 7.94 3.46
CA PRO A 211 35.12 6.96 4.55
C PRO A 211 36.44 6.91 5.34
N THR A 212 36.35 7.18 6.64
CA THR A 212 37.44 6.99 7.59
C THR A 212 37.57 5.50 7.91
N SER A 213 38.75 4.97 7.61
CA SER A 213 39.19 3.59 7.81
C SER A 213 39.12 3.16 9.27
N GLN A 214 38.43 2.05 9.57
CA GLN A 214 38.74 1.20 10.72
C GLN A 214 39.40 -0.08 10.21
N THR A 215 40.56 -0.35 10.79
CA THR A 215 41.50 -1.43 10.52
C THR A 215 40.87 -2.79 10.76
N GLU A 216 40.80 -3.63 9.73
CA GLU A 216 40.75 -5.08 9.90
C GLU A 216 41.54 -5.81 8.80
N THR A 217 42.02 -6.98 9.19
CA THR A 217 43.21 -7.68 8.72
C THR A 217 43.18 -8.14 7.26
N GLN A 218 44.31 -7.90 6.59
CA GLN A 218 44.65 -8.26 5.22
C GLN A 218 44.66 -9.80 5.02
N VAL A 219 43.80 -10.30 4.12
CA VAL A 219 43.99 -11.59 3.45
C VAL A 219 44.05 -11.35 1.95
N THR A 220 45.23 -11.63 1.40
CA THR A 220 45.58 -11.55 -0.01
C THR A 220 44.72 -12.51 -0.85
N ALA A 221 44.03 -12.00 -1.87
CA ALA A 221 43.48 -12.82 -2.93
C ALA A 221 43.73 -12.18 -4.32
N THR A 222 44.29 -13.03 -5.17
CA THR A 222 44.78 -12.84 -6.53
C THR A 222 43.72 -12.30 -7.50
N ALA A 223 44.12 -11.35 -8.34
CA ALA A 223 43.34 -10.84 -9.46
C ALA A 223 43.09 -11.92 -10.52
N ILE A 224 41.84 -12.12 -10.92
CA ILE A 224 41.47 -12.80 -12.17
C ILE A 224 40.37 -12.01 -12.89
N ALA A 225 40.65 -11.85 -14.19
CA ALA A 225 39.94 -11.26 -15.32
C ALA A 225 38.44 -10.95 -15.22
N THR A 226 38.15 -9.73 -15.68
CA THR A 226 36.87 -9.20 -16.16
C THR A 226 36.26 -10.10 -17.23
N VAL A 227 35.04 -10.59 -16.99
CA VAL A 227 34.16 -11.13 -18.05
C VAL A 227 32.93 -10.25 -18.10
N THR A 228 32.86 -9.44 -19.15
CA THR A 228 31.70 -8.64 -19.53
C THR A 228 30.66 -9.57 -20.16
N THR A 229 29.60 -9.93 -19.43
CA THR A 229 28.39 -10.52 -20.02
C THR A 229 27.29 -9.47 -20.03
N SER A 230 27.12 -8.82 -21.19
CA SER A 230 25.94 -8.05 -21.54
C SER A 230 24.77 -9.02 -21.74
N SER A 231 23.81 -9.04 -20.81
CA SER A 231 22.49 -9.65 -21.03
C SER A 231 21.48 -8.54 -21.33
N THR A 232 21.38 -8.17 -22.60
CA THR A 232 20.19 -7.54 -23.17
C THR A 232 19.03 -8.53 -23.08
N ALA A 233 18.19 -8.41 -22.05
CA ALA A 233 16.90 -9.07 -22.02
C ALA A 233 15.94 -8.32 -22.96
N SER A 234 15.89 -8.81 -24.20
CA SER A 234 14.89 -8.40 -25.17
C SER A 234 13.51 -8.80 -24.68
N SER A 235 12.65 -7.81 -24.49
CA SER A 235 11.20 -7.97 -24.33
C SER A 235 10.65 -8.78 -25.52
N PRO A 236 9.95 -9.90 -25.33
CA PRO A 236 9.30 -10.57 -26.44
C PRO A 236 8.09 -9.73 -26.86
N ALA A 237 8.18 -9.15 -28.04
CA ALA A 237 7.02 -8.70 -28.79
C ALA A 237 6.15 -9.93 -29.09
N ALA A 238 4.93 -9.96 -28.54
CA ALA A 238 3.96 -10.98 -28.85
C ALA A 238 3.39 -10.73 -30.26
N THR A 239 3.80 -11.55 -31.23
CA THR A 239 3.13 -11.70 -32.53
C THR A 239 2.40 -13.05 -32.58
N THR A 240 1.06 -12.94 -32.59
CA THR A 240 0.00 -13.77 -33.24
C THR A 240 0.08 -15.30 -33.32
N ASP A 241 -1.08 -15.90 -33.06
CA ASP A 241 -1.58 -17.24 -33.42
C ASP A 241 -1.09 -18.48 -32.62
N ALA A 242 -1.62 -18.60 -31.41
CA ALA A 242 -2.00 -19.88 -30.83
C ALA A 242 -3.26 -19.67 -29.98
N ALA A 243 -4.26 -20.55 -30.09
CA ALA A 243 -5.42 -20.55 -29.21
C ALA A 243 -4.92 -20.63 -27.76
N ILE A 244 -5.02 -19.52 -27.02
CA ILE A 244 -4.59 -19.44 -25.63
C ILE A 244 -5.53 -20.35 -24.84
N GLY A 245 -5.05 -21.54 -24.48
CA GLY A 245 -5.72 -22.35 -23.47
C GLY A 245 -5.81 -21.55 -22.17
N GLY A 246 -6.88 -21.74 -21.40
CA GLY A 246 -7.09 -20.99 -20.16
C GLY A 246 -5.91 -21.13 -19.19
N ILE A 247 -5.51 -20.00 -18.58
CA ILE A 247 -4.47 -19.95 -17.54
C ILE A 247 -5.18 -20.18 -16.20
N PRO A 248 -4.92 -21.28 -15.48
CA PRO A 248 -5.58 -21.57 -14.22
C PRO A 248 -5.22 -20.53 -13.16
N ASN A 249 -6.11 -20.32 -12.18
CA ASN A 249 -5.77 -19.46 -11.06
C ASN A 249 -4.72 -20.15 -10.16
N PRO A 250 -3.54 -19.55 -9.91
CA PRO A 250 -2.49 -20.21 -9.14
C PRO A 250 -2.90 -20.45 -7.69
N THR A 251 -2.77 -21.69 -7.23
CA THR A 251 -2.93 -22.06 -5.81
C THR A 251 -1.60 -22.16 -5.07
N GLU A 252 -0.50 -22.01 -5.80
CA GLU A 252 0.88 -22.08 -5.31
C GLU A 252 1.63 -20.81 -5.73
N THR A 253 2.80 -20.59 -5.13
CA THR A 253 3.66 -19.45 -5.45
C THR A 253 4.18 -19.57 -6.88
N VAL A 254 3.83 -18.62 -7.75
CA VAL A 254 4.30 -18.55 -9.15
C VAL A 254 4.88 -17.16 -9.45
N PRO A 255 5.87 -17.04 -10.35
CA PRO A 255 6.35 -15.73 -10.76
C PRO A 255 5.23 -14.85 -11.30
N VAL A 256 5.28 -13.55 -10.97
CA VAL A 256 4.36 -12.55 -11.51
C VAL A 256 5.11 -11.46 -12.27
N SER A 257 4.45 -10.83 -13.23
CA SER A 257 5.10 -9.86 -14.12
C SER A 257 5.17 -8.44 -13.56
N ARG A 258 4.50 -8.14 -12.43
CA ARG A 258 4.56 -6.84 -11.74
C ARG A 258 5.12 -6.98 -10.33
N ALA A 259 4.89 -5.96 -9.49
CA ALA A 259 5.47 -5.81 -8.16
C ALA A 259 5.33 -7.06 -7.28
N GLY A 260 6.38 -7.38 -6.53
CA GLY A 260 6.43 -8.51 -5.60
C GLY A 260 6.98 -9.82 -6.17
N GLY A 261 7.23 -9.92 -7.49
CA GLY A 261 8.04 -10.98 -8.12
C GLY A 261 7.46 -12.40 -8.10
N VAL A 262 6.68 -12.77 -7.09
CA VAL A 262 6.02 -14.07 -6.90
C VAL A 262 4.65 -13.87 -6.27
N LEU A 263 3.62 -14.55 -6.80
CA LEU A 263 2.28 -14.62 -6.25
C LEU A 263 2.29 -15.26 -4.85
N GLN A 264 1.58 -14.67 -3.89
CA GLN A 264 1.43 -15.19 -2.53
C GLN A 264 -0.02 -15.64 -2.28
N PRO A 265 -0.31 -16.95 -2.29
CA PRO A 265 -1.68 -17.47 -2.25
C PRO A 265 -2.51 -16.99 -1.04
N THR A 266 -1.88 -16.83 0.14
CA THR A 266 -2.57 -16.31 1.33
C THR A 266 -2.97 -14.85 1.17
N ALA A 267 -2.09 -14.04 0.59
CA ALA A 267 -2.37 -12.63 0.34
C ALA A 267 -3.44 -12.47 -0.76
N VAL A 268 -3.43 -13.33 -1.79
CA VAL A 268 -4.50 -13.41 -2.79
C VAL A 268 -5.84 -13.77 -2.14
N ALA A 269 -5.86 -14.78 -1.26
CA ALA A 269 -7.08 -15.19 -0.57
C ALA A 269 -7.68 -14.09 0.31
N GLU A 270 -6.84 -13.23 0.89
CA GLU A 270 -7.28 -12.04 1.63
C GLU A 270 -7.75 -10.92 0.70
N ALA A 271 -6.99 -10.65 -0.37
CA ALA A 271 -7.20 -9.53 -1.28
C ALA A 271 -8.38 -9.73 -2.24
N GLN A 272 -8.60 -10.95 -2.71
CA GLN A 272 -9.60 -11.30 -3.72
C GLN A 272 -10.69 -12.19 -3.12
N GLN A 273 -11.23 -11.78 -1.98
CA GLN A 273 -12.35 -12.48 -1.34
C GLN A 273 -13.60 -12.40 -2.20
N ARG A 274 -14.25 -13.55 -2.37
CA ARG A 274 -15.55 -13.62 -3.01
C ARG A 274 -16.62 -12.97 -2.15
N ASP A 275 -17.40 -12.08 -2.75
CA ASP A 275 -18.60 -11.54 -2.12
C ASP A 275 -19.77 -12.52 -2.26
N ASP A 276 -20.04 -13.26 -1.17
CA ASP A 276 -21.17 -14.19 -1.11
C ASP A 276 -22.51 -13.48 -0.82
N THR A 277 -22.51 -12.19 -0.51
CA THR A 277 -23.72 -11.37 -0.37
C THR A 277 -24.16 -10.73 -1.69
N ALA A 278 -23.37 -10.93 -2.75
CA ALA A 278 -23.57 -10.28 -4.03
C ALA A 278 -24.85 -10.72 -4.76
N THR A 279 -25.62 -9.75 -5.24
CA THR A 279 -26.66 -9.94 -6.24
C THR A 279 -26.02 -9.83 -7.63
N ARG A 280 -26.10 -10.92 -8.41
CA ARG A 280 -25.48 -11.03 -9.73
C ARG A 280 -26.54 -10.91 -10.82
N ALA A 281 -26.41 -9.91 -11.68
CA ALA A 281 -27.22 -9.76 -12.89
C ALA A 281 -26.80 -10.77 -13.96
N PHE A 282 -25.49 -11.03 -14.06
CA PHE A 282 -24.91 -12.05 -14.91
C PHE A 282 -23.82 -12.81 -14.15
N THR A 283 -23.62 -14.07 -14.49
CA THR A 283 -22.60 -14.93 -13.87
C THR A 283 -21.85 -15.68 -14.96
N SER A 284 -20.53 -15.70 -14.87
CA SER A 284 -19.63 -16.42 -15.78
C SER A 284 -19.88 -16.10 -17.26
N VAL A 285 -20.11 -14.83 -17.57
CA VAL A 285 -20.32 -14.32 -18.93
C VAL A 285 -19.02 -13.81 -19.53
N SER A 286 -18.93 -13.78 -20.86
CA SER A 286 -17.85 -13.08 -21.54
C SER A 286 -18.27 -11.66 -21.88
N ILE A 287 -17.34 -10.71 -21.83
CA ILE A 287 -17.61 -9.32 -22.21
C ILE A 287 -16.77 -9.01 -23.44
N GLN A 288 -17.44 -8.66 -24.53
CA GLN A 288 -16.85 -8.33 -25.81
C GLN A 288 -16.73 -6.82 -25.98
N ALA A 289 -15.54 -6.35 -26.31
CA ALA A 289 -15.25 -4.97 -26.64
C ALA A 289 -15.78 -4.59 -28.04
N PRO A 290 -15.94 -3.29 -28.35
CA PRO A 290 -16.42 -2.82 -29.66
C PRO A 290 -15.59 -3.31 -30.86
N ASN A 291 -14.32 -3.66 -30.64
CA ASN A 291 -13.42 -4.20 -31.67
C ASN A 291 -13.60 -5.72 -31.90
N GLY A 292 -14.56 -6.36 -31.23
CA GLY A 292 -14.87 -7.79 -31.38
C GLY A 292 -14.08 -8.74 -30.48
N GLN A 293 -13.10 -8.24 -29.73
CA GLN A 293 -12.28 -9.04 -28.81
C GLN A 293 -12.94 -9.17 -27.42
N CYS A 294 -12.66 -10.25 -26.71
CA CYS A 294 -13.14 -10.48 -25.35
C CYS A 294 -12.13 -10.00 -24.31
N LEU A 295 -12.65 -9.53 -23.17
CA LEU A 295 -11.85 -9.25 -21.99
C LEU A 295 -11.19 -10.55 -21.48
N PHE A 296 -9.94 -10.48 -21.06
CA PHE A 296 -9.17 -11.62 -20.57
C PHE A 296 -8.30 -11.24 -19.38
N ILE A 297 -8.28 -12.12 -18.37
CA ILE A 297 -7.47 -11.97 -17.15
C ILE A 297 -6.38 -13.03 -17.13
N ASP A 298 -5.12 -12.59 -17.14
CA ASP A 298 -3.98 -13.44 -16.77
C ASP A 298 -3.70 -13.24 -15.27
N PRO A 299 -4.00 -14.22 -14.40
CA PRO A 299 -3.81 -14.09 -12.95
C PRO A 299 -2.34 -13.87 -12.56
N THR A 300 -1.38 -14.18 -13.44
CA THR A 300 0.05 -13.99 -13.19
C THR A 300 0.57 -12.62 -13.63
N ALA A 301 -0.26 -11.81 -14.29
CA ALA A 301 0.14 -10.52 -14.84
C ALA A 301 0.00 -9.34 -13.85
N GLY A 302 -0.31 -9.65 -12.59
CA GLY A 302 -0.51 -8.68 -11.51
C GLY A 302 0.67 -8.58 -10.57
N ASP A 303 0.41 -7.97 -9.41
CA ASP A 303 1.28 -8.06 -8.25
C ASP A 303 1.06 -9.40 -7.52
N PHE A 304 1.84 -9.61 -6.46
CA PHE A 304 1.77 -10.81 -5.62
C PHE A 304 0.38 -11.13 -4.99
N ARG A 305 -0.59 -10.20 -5.04
CA ARG A 305 -1.97 -10.29 -4.54
C ARG A 305 -3.02 -10.37 -5.67
N GLU A 306 -2.59 -10.59 -6.91
CA GLU A 306 -3.45 -10.50 -8.10
C GLU A 306 -4.08 -9.10 -8.29
N ASN A 307 -3.48 -8.07 -7.70
CA ASN A 307 -3.85 -6.70 -8.01
C ASN A 307 -3.07 -6.20 -9.23
N LEU A 308 -3.57 -5.14 -9.85
CA LEU A 308 -2.91 -4.47 -10.97
C LEU A 308 -2.74 -5.36 -12.20
N ILE A 309 -3.53 -6.43 -12.31
CA ILE A 309 -3.57 -7.28 -13.51
C ILE A 309 -4.13 -6.44 -14.67
N PRO A 310 -3.41 -6.28 -15.79
CA PRO A 310 -4.00 -5.67 -16.99
C PRO A 310 -5.19 -6.49 -17.49
N VAL A 311 -6.26 -5.80 -17.90
CA VAL A 311 -7.39 -6.48 -18.56
C VAL A 311 -7.09 -6.56 -20.05
N SER A 312 -6.60 -7.70 -20.51
CA SER A 312 -6.19 -7.93 -21.89
C SER A 312 -7.39 -8.06 -22.82
N LEU A 313 -7.15 -7.85 -24.13
CA LEU A 313 -8.11 -8.09 -25.21
C LEU A 313 -7.60 -9.24 -26.08
N VAL A 314 -8.40 -10.30 -26.17
CA VAL A 314 -8.07 -11.51 -26.94
C VAL A 314 -9.23 -11.92 -27.84
N ASP A 315 -8.98 -12.81 -28.78
CA ASP A 315 -10.08 -13.43 -29.51
C ASP A 315 -10.95 -14.26 -28.56
N CYS A 316 -12.26 -14.10 -28.67
CA CYS A 316 -13.21 -14.79 -27.80
C CYS A 316 -13.10 -16.31 -27.98
N ALA A 317 -12.63 -17.01 -26.96
CA ALA A 317 -12.45 -18.45 -26.94
C ALA A 317 -13.30 -19.14 -25.85
N GLY A 318 -13.91 -18.36 -24.95
CA GLY A 318 -14.77 -18.85 -23.89
C GLY A 318 -14.01 -19.49 -22.73
N THR A 319 -12.72 -19.18 -22.58
CA THR A 319 -11.88 -19.69 -21.48
C THR A 319 -12.34 -19.14 -20.12
N PRO A 320 -11.98 -19.79 -18.99
CA PRO A 320 -12.26 -19.26 -17.65
C PRO A 320 -11.73 -17.83 -17.42
N ASN A 321 -10.61 -17.49 -18.06
CA ASN A 321 -9.97 -16.17 -18.00
C ASN A 321 -10.82 -15.06 -18.65
N GLU A 322 -11.78 -15.42 -19.50
CA GLU A 322 -12.71 -14.50 -20.16
C GLU A 322 -14.05 -14.39 -19.43
N LYS A 323 -14.17 -15.00 -18.23
CA LYS A 323 -15.44 -15.07 -17.50
C LYS A 323 -15.51 -14.02 -16.41
N PHE A 324 -16.60 -13.28 -16.44
CA PHE A 324 -16.90 -12.21 -15.51
C PHE A 324 -18.30 -12.38 -14.94
N ASP A 325 -18.48 -11.90 -13.72
CA ASP A 325 -19.76 -11.68 -13.08
C ASP A 325 -20.08 -10.19 -13.11
N VAL A 326 -21.36 -9.86 -13.30
CA VAL A 326 -21.87 -8.48 -13.23
C VAL A 326 -22.68 -8.37 -11.95
N ILE A 327 -22.15 -7.66 -10.95
CA ILE A 327 -22.71 -7.57 -9.61
C ILE A 327 -23.37 -6.21 -9.40
N THR A 328 -24.67 -6.19 -9.12
CA THR A 328 -25.46 -4.96 -8.97
C THR A 328 -25.75 -4.57 -7.53
N ALA A 329 -25.46 -5.45 -6.57
CA ALA A 329 -25.49 -5.15 -5.13
C ALA A 329 -24.62 -6.15 -4.38
N GLY A 330 -24.13 -5.79 -3.18
CA GLY A 330 -23.37 -6.68 -2.30
C GLY A 330 -22.54 -5.89 -1.28
N LYS A 331 -21.66 -6.57 -0.54
CA LYS A 331 -20.67 -5.96 0.36
C LYS A 331 -19.87 -4.85 -0.35
N HIS A 332 -19.51 -5.10 -1.61
CA HIS A 332 -18.66 -4.18 -2.38
C HIS A 332 -19.43 -3.24 -3.32
N ASN A 333 -20.76 -3.35 -3.40
CA ASN A 333 -21.60 -2.47 -4.21
C ASN A 333 -22.87 -2.09 -3.45
N ASN A 334 -22.91 -0.87 -2.93
CA ASN A 334 -24.10 -0.25 -2.34
C ASN A 334 -24.74 0.84 -3.22
N ALA A 335 -24.23 1.03 -4.44
CA ALA A 335 -24.70 2.04 -5.37
C ALA A 335 -25.90 1.52 -6.17
N GLN A 336 -26.90 2.39 -6.36
CA GLN A 336 -28.03 2.09 -7.21
C GLN A 336 -27.66 2.32 -8.69
N ASP A 337 -28.24 1.53 -9.59
CA ASP A 337 -28.09 1.68 -11.04
C ASP A 337 -26.63 1.56 -11.52
N SER A 338 -25.84 0.77 -10.78
CA SER A 338 -24.42 0.56 -11.02
C SER A 338 -24.02 -0.89 -10.78
N ALA A 339 -22.95 -1.30 -11.46
CA ALA A 339 -22.40 -2.65 -11.34
C ALA A 339 -20.90 -2.64 -11.06
N LEU A 340 -20.44 -3.70 -10.40
CA LEU A 340 -19.07 -4.17 -10.45
C LEU A 340 -18.94 -5.22 -11.54
N ILE A 341 -17.80 -5.19 -12.23
CA ILE A 341 -17.41 -6.22 -13.19
C ILE A 341 -16.29 -7.02 -12.58
N VAL A 342 -16.60 -8.25 -12.22
CA VAL A 342 -15.75 -9.09 -11.37
C VAL A 342 -15.26 -10.28 -12.16
N SER A 343 -13.95 -10.53 -12.17
CA SER A 343 -13.39 -11.75 -12.73
C SER A 343 -13.97 -12.97 -12.00
N SER A 344 -14.63 -13.88 -12.71
CA SER A 344 -15.14 -15.13 -12.12
C SER A 344 -13.99 -16.08 -11.73
N LEU A 345 -12.79 -15.86 -12.28
CA LEU A 345 -11.59 -16.68 -12.01
C LEU A 345 -10.88 -16.26 -10.72
N THR A 346 -10.68 -14.96 -10.53
CA THR A 346 -9.85 -14.42 -9.44
C THR A 346 -10.67 -13.71 -8.36
N ASN A 347 -11.91 -13.32 -8.63
CA ASN A 347 -12.77 -12.44 -7.81
C ASN A 347 -12.34 -10.97 -7.73
N GLY A 348 -11.32 -10.54 -8.47
CA GLY A 348 -10.97 -9.14 -8.57
C GLY A 348 -11.95 -8.32 -9.41
N CYS A 349 -12.05 -7.03 -9.13
CA CYS A 349 -12.90 -6.07 -9.83
C CYS A 349 -12.10 -5.29 -10.88
N ILE A 350 -12.70 -5.03 -12.05
CA ILE A 350 -12.16 -4.03 -12.97
C ILE A 350 -12.15 -2.67 -12.25
N SER A 351 -11.02 -1.98 -12.28
CA SER A 351 -10.76 -0.77 -11.53
C SER A 351 -10.06 0.27 -12.39
N PHE A 352 -10.51 1.51 -12.29
CA PHE A 352 -9.89 2.68 -12.89
C PHE A 352 -9.05 3.46 -11.86
N ASP A 353 -7.83 3.85 -12.23
CA ASP A 353 -6.99 4.81 -11.50
C ASP A 353 -6.33 5.79 -12.49
N GLY A 354 -6.97 6.94 -12.71
CA GLY A 354 -6.49 7.98 -13.63
C GLY A 354 -5.17 8.63 -13.24
N ARG A 355 -4.62 8.32 -12.05
CA ARG A 355 -3.28 8.77 -11.64
C ARG A 355 -2.18 7.87 -12.23
N ARG A 356 -2.52 6.72 -12.82
CA ARG A 356 -1.58 5.81 -13.46
C ARG A 356 -1.24 6.28 -14.88
N PRO A 357 -0.05 5.94 -15.40
CA PRO A 357 0.30 6.24 -16.78
C PRO A 357 -0.67 5.56 -17.77
N ALA A 358 -0.78 6.13 -18.96
CA ALA A 358 -1.61 5.58 -20.04
C ALA A 358 -1.31 4.10 -20.31
N GLY A 359 -2.34 3.32 -20.61
CA GLY A 359 -2.29 1.86 -20.70
C GLY A 359 -2.35 1.13 -19.35
N ASP A 360 -2.03 1.76 -18.23
CA ASP A 360 -2.13 1.18 -16.88
C ASP A 360 -3.26 1.80 -16.05
N THR A 361 -4.11 2.62 -16.68
CA THR A 361 -5.25 3.29 -16.02
C THR A 361 -6.38 2.32 -15.66
N VAL A 362 -6.43 1.15 -16.31
CA VAL A 362 -7.48 0.14 -16.12
C VAL A 362 -6.84 -1.21 -15.79
N THR A 363 -7.14 -1.74 -14.61
CA THR A 363 -6.59 -3.01 -14.11
C THR A 363 -7.63 -3.78 -13.31
N LEU A 364 -7.43 -5.08 -13.14
CA LEU A 364 -8.09 -5.82 -12.07
C LEU A 364 -7.48 -5.44 -10.72
N PHE A 365 -8.32 -5.25 -9.72
CA PHE A 365 -7.92 -4.91 -8.35
C PHE A 365 -8.92 -5.48 -7.36
N SER A 366 -8.50 -5.69 -6.12
CA SER A 366 -9.37 -6.07 -5.01
C SER A 366 -10.65 -5.24 -4.99
N CYS A 367 -11.79 -5.92 -4.94
CA CYS A 367 -13.09 -5.25 -4.86
C CYS A 367 -13.18 -4.38 -3.59
N GLY A 368 -13.77 -3.20 -3.74
CA GLY A 368 -13.75 -2.14 -2.73
C GLY A 368 -12.53 -1.22 -2.77
N GLY A 369 -11.62 -1.41 -3.73
CA GLY A 369 -10.55 -0.48 -4.07
C GLY A 369 -9.42 -0.39 -3.05
N ARG A 370 -9.33 -1.33 -2.11
CA ARG A 370 -8.23 -1.47 -1.16
C ARG A 370 -7.45 -2.74 -1.44
N ALA A 371 -6.12 -2.63 -1.49
CA ALA A 371 -5.24 -3.70 -1.97
C ALA A 371 -5.33 -5.01 -1.17
N ALA A 372 -5.83 -4.98 0.07
CA ALA A 372 -5.99 -6.15 0.92
C ALA A 372 -7.45 -6.64 1.00
N GLY A 373 -8.35 -6.16 0.14
CA GLY A 373 -9.74 -6.63 0.06
C GLY A 373 -10.66 -6.14 1.19
N GLU A 374 -10.17 -5.23 2.04
CA GLU A 374 -10.91 -4.70 3.19
C GLU A 374 -11.83 -3.51 2.83
N GLY A 375 -11.81 -3.07 1.58
CA GLY A 375 -12.65 -1.98 1.10
C GLY A 375 -14.13 -2.36 1.04
N GLU A 376 -15.02 -1.37 1.15
CA GLU A 376 -16.45 -1.56 0.88
C GLU A 376 -16.74 -1.24 -0.58
N THR A 377 -17.28 -0.07 -0.88
CA THR A 377 -17.60 0.39 -2.24
C THR A 377 -16.57 1.40 -2.74
N ASN A 378 -16.19 1.33 -4.03
CA ASN A 378 -15.24 2.23 -4.65
C ASN A 378 -15.74 2.76 -6.01
N ASN A 379 -15.87 4.08 -6.15
CA ASN A 379 -16.41 4.71 -7.35
C ASN A 379 -15.52 4.53 -8.60
N GLY A 380 -14.24 4.20 -8.45
CA GLY A 380 -13.36 3.85 -9.56
C GLY A 380 -13.58 2.43 -10.10
N GLN A 381 -14.35 1.60 -9.38
CA GLN A 381 -14.70 0.23 -9.79
C GLN A 381 -16.17 0.12 -10.24
N LEU A 382 -17.01 1.09 -9.87
CA LEU A 382 -18.40 1.13 -10.27
C LEU A 382 -18.57 1.69 -11.67
N VAL A 383 -19.44 1.05 -12.45
CA VAL A 383 -19.87 1.52 -13.77
C VAL A 383 -21.40 1.59 -13.83
N PRO A 384 -21.99 2.59 -14.50
CA PRO A 384 -23.43 2.67 -14.68
C PRO A 384 -23.98 1.41 -15.35
N PHE A 385 -25.04 0.85 -14.76
CA PHE A 385 -25.69 -0.36 -15.25
C PHE A 385 -27.14 -0.45 -14.78
N THR A 386 -28.08 -0.32 -15.73
CA THR A 386 -29.52 -0.42 -15.49
C THR A 386 -30.12 -1.73 -16.03
N GLY A 387 -29.29 -2.74 -16.29
CA GLY A 387 -29.69 -3.99 -16.94
C GLY A 387 -29.38 -4.06 -18.44
N GLY A 388 -29.76 -5.18 -19.07
CA GLY A 388 -29.49 -5.45 -20.49
C GLY A 388 -28.11 -6.08 -20.73
N THR A 389 -27.76 -6.27 -22.00
CA THR A 389 -26.49 -6.90 -22.43
C THR A 389 -25.49 -5.92 -23.04
N SER A 390 -25.80 -4.63 -23.07
CA SER A 390 -24.88 -3.60 -23.55
C SER A 390 -24.53 -2.69 -22.40
N LEU A 391 -23.25 -2.34 -22.30
CA LEU A 391 -22.73 -1.52 -21.21
C LEU A 391 -21.71 -0.52 -21.76
N VAL A 392 -21.63 0.65 -21.15
CA VAL A 392 -20.53 1.59 -21.34
C VAL A 392 -19.80 1.66 -20.01
N PHE A 393 -18.51 1.33 -20.02
CA PHE A 393 -17.68 1.43 -18.82
C PHE A 393 -17.29 2.89 -18.57
N ALA A 394 -18.16 3.67 -17.97
CA ALA A 394 -17.83 5.01 -17.46
C ALA A 394 -17.62 4.90 -15.94
N PRO A 395 -16.38 4.90 -15.41
CA PRO A 395 -16.17 4.80 -13.97
C PRO A 395 -16.88 5.96 -13.26
N GLU A 396 -17.62 5.68 -12.19
CA GLU A 396 -18.37 6.71 -11.46
C GLU A 396 -17.48 7.83 -10.91
N SER A 397 -16.22 7.49 -10.57
CA SER A 397 -15.22 8.48 -10.12
C SER A 397 -15.03 9.61 -11.15
N GLU A 398 -15.27 9.32 -12.43
CA GLU A 398 -15.01 10.22 -13.55
C GLU A 398 -16.26 10.96 -14.03
N ARG A 399 -17.44 10.69 -13.46
CA ARG A 399 -18.70 11.41 -13.75
C ARG A 399 -19.00 11.51 -15.25
N ASN A 400 -18.84 10.40 -15.98
CA ASN A 400 -19.02 10.30 -17.44
C ASN A 400 -18.07 11.18 -18.29
N ALA A 401 -17.01 11.74 -17.71
CA ALA A 401 -15.97 12.44 -18.47
C ALA A 401 -15.03 11.45 -19.18
N THR A 402 -14.71 10.35 -18.49
CA THR A 402 -13.78 9.32 -18.95
C THR A 402 -14.50 7.98 -19.03
N CYS A 403 -14.25 7.25 -20.11
CA CYS A 403 -14.75 5.92 -20.38
C CYS A 403 -13.57 4.95 -20.57
N ILE A 404 -13.73 3.72 -20.09
CA ILE A 404 -12.84 2.61 -20.39
C ILE A 404 -13.14 2.16 -21.83
N VAL A 405 -12.09 1.97 -22.61
CA VAL A 405 -12.16 1.67 -24.04
C VAL A 405 -11.22 0.52 -24.41
N ALA A 406 -11.43 -0.04 -25.60
CA ALA A 406 -10.47 -0.97 -26.19
C ALA A 406 -9.20 -0.21 -26.60
N GLY A 407 -8.10 -0.45 -25.88
CA GLY A 407 -6.77 0.06 -26.21
C GLY A 407 -5.98 -0.90 -27.10
N ASN A 408 -4.66 -0.73 -27.13
CA ASN A 408 -3.76 -1.60 -27.90
C ASN A 408 -3.50 -2.91 -27.14
N GLY A 409 -4.33 -3.93 -27.37
CA GLY A 409 -4.19 -5.28 -26.80
C GLY A 409 -4.68 -5.44 -25.35
N ARG A 410 -5.15 -4.36 -24.72
CA ARG A 410 -5.75 -4.33 -23.38
C ARG A 410 -6.69 -3.14 -23.23
N LEU A 411 -7.47 -3.11 -22.16
CA LEU A 411 -8.28 -1.95 -21.80
C LEU A 411 -7.42 -0.73 -21.46
N ASP A 412 -7.92 0.44 -21.82
CA ASP A 412 -7.36 1.75 -21.45
C ASP A 412 -8.50 2.74 -21.21
N SER A 413 -8.19 4.02 -21.05
CA SER A 413 -9.19 5.08 -20.86
C SER A 413 -9.11 6.19 -21.91
N ALA A 414 -10.26 6.78 -22.22
CA ALA A 414 -10.39 7.90 -23.13
C ALA A 414 -11.63 8.75 -22.77
N PRO A 415 -11.80 9.96 -23.32
CA PRO A 415 -13.05 10.71 -23.16
C PRO A 415 -14.27 9.91 -23.64
N CYS A 416 -15.40 10.04 -22.95
CA CYS A 416 -16.64 9.38 -23.34
C CYS A 416 -17.21 9.96 -24.65
N ALA A 417 -17.52 9.11 -25.63
CA ALA A 417 -17.95 9.51 -26.97
C ALA A 417 -19.48 9.71 -27.09
N ASN A 418 -20.28 9.10 -26.21
CA ASN A 418 -21.75 9.18 -26.19
C ASN A 418 -22.47 8.77 -27.49
N ASP A 419 -21.80 8.04 -28.39
CA ASP A 419 -22.32 7.61 -29.70
C ASP A 419 -22.48 6.09 -29.84
N GLY A 420 -22.22 5.35 -28.76
CA GLY A 420 -22.26 3.88 -28.72
C GLY A 420 -21.01 3.18 -29.23
N SER A 421 -20.02 3.92 -29.76
CA SER A 421 -18.76 3.34 -30.28
C SER A 421 -17.88 2.73 -29.18
N GLN A 422 -18.15 3.06 -27.92
CA GLN A 422 -17.47 2.56 -26.72
C GLN A 422 -18.32 1.52 -25.95
N ALA A 423 -19.40 1.02 -26.54
CA ALA A 423 -20.28 0.05 -25.88
C ALA A 423 -19.73 -1.37 -25.96
N PHE A 424 -19.56 -2.00 -24.81
CA PHE A 424 -19.23 -3.42 -24.69
C PHE A 424 -20.52 -4.25 -24.71
N THR A 425 -20.38 -5.51 -25.12
CA THR A 425 -21.48 -6.48 -25.20
C THR A 425 -21.22 -7.64 -24.24
N ILE A 426 -22.19 -7.91 -23.38
CA ILE A 426 -22.22 -9.10 -22.52
C ILE A 426 -22.70 -10.29 -23.37
N LEU A 427 -21.86 -11.30 -23.46
CA LEU A 427 -22.11 -12.58 -24.13
C LEU A 427 -22.43 -13.63 -23.05
N ALA A 428 -23.73 -13.95 -22.94
CA ALA A 428 -24.26 -14.92 -21.99
C ALA A 428 -24.14 -16.36 -22.50
#